data_AF-A0A2H0MW53-F1
#
_entry.id   AF-A0A2H0MW53-F1
#
_cell.length_a   1.000
_cell.length_b   1.000
_cell.length_c   1.000
_cell.angle_alpha   90.00
_cell.angle_beta   90.00
_cell.angle_gamma   90.00
#
_symmetry.space_group_name_H-M   'P 1'
#
loop_
_entity.id
_entity.type
_entity.pdbx_description
1 polymer ?
#
loop_
_entity_poly.entity_id
_entity_poly.type
_entity_poly.pdbx_seq_one_letter_code
_entity_poly.pdbx_strand_id
1 'polypeptide(L)'
;MSLIDKNNLSYLTEVEQYFLNLKGAGLSLSGVDYDLISKWEARGIPARQLCHAISASVAEFRHKHGASSVHGLSLGRIERFIEDEIEGSTR
;
A
#
# COMPACT_ATOMS: atom_id res chain seq x y z
N MET A 1 13.56 -19.67 -19.38
CA MET A 1 12.13 -19.82 -19.03
C MET A 1 11.89 -18.98 -17.79
N SER A 2 11.31 -17.79 -17.95
CA SER A 2 11.06 -16.89 -16.82
C SER A 2 9.99 -17.51 -15.93
N LEU A 3 10.38 -17.89 -14.72
CA LEU A 3 9.42 -17.95 -13.61
C LEU A 3 8.91 -16.53 -13.43
N ILE A 4 7.84 -16.18 -14.12
CA ILE A 4 7.00 -15.10 -13.66
C ILE A 4 6.42 -15.65 -12.37
N ASP A 5 7.03 -15.21 -11.27
CA ASP A 5 6.68 -15.54 -9.90
C ASP A 5 5.18 -15.27 -9.72
N LYS A 6 4.34 -16.30 -9.88
CA LYS A 6 2.88 -16.20 -9.71
C LYS A 6 2.53 -15.65 -8.33
N ASN A 7 3.42 -15.83 -7.37
CA ASN A 7 3.31 -15.31 -6.02
C ASN A 7 3.44 -13.78 -5.98
N ASN A 8 4.35 -13.22 -6.77
CA ASN A 8 4.61 -11.78 -6.83
C ASN A 8 3.46 -11.02 -7.53
N LEU A 9 2.94 -11.60 -8.62
CA LEU A 9 1.70 -11.10 -9.24
C LEU A 9 0.53 -11.14 -8.25
N SER A 10 0.43 -12.17 -7.42
CA SER A 10 -0.65 -12.27 -6.42
C SER A 10 -0.50 -11.24 -5.31
N TYR A 11 0.72 -11.01 -4.82
CA TYR A 11 1.01 -9.99 -3.81
C TYR A 11 0.64 -8.60 -4.28
N LEU A 12 1.17 -8.20 -5.43
CA LEU A 12 0.98 -6.88 -5.99
C LEU A 12 -0.49 -6.65 -6.35
N THR A 13 -1.16 -7.64 -6.95
CA THR A 13 -2.59 -7.54 -7.27
C THR A 13 -3.46 -7.44 -6.01
N GLU A 14 -3.14 -8.19 -4.95
CA GLU A 14 -3.91 -8.15 -3.70
C GLU A 14 -3.80 -6.77 -3.02
N VAL A 15 -2.57 -6.24 -2.90
CA VAL A 15 -2.30 -4.92 -2.31
C VAL A 15 -2.90 -3.82 -3.18
N GLU A 16 -2.80 -3.93 -4.50
CA GLU A 16 -3.43 -3.02 -5.44
C GLU A 16 -4.94 -2.97 -5.24
N GLN A 17 -5.62 -4.12 -5.37
CA GLN A 17 -7.08 -4.16 -5.27
C GLN A 17 -7.57 -3.63 -3.92
N TYR A 18 -6.85 -3.96 -2.84
CA TYR A 18 -7.15 -3.45 -1.51
C TYR A 18 -7.01 -1.93 -1.44
N PHE A 19 -5.91 -1.37 -1.93
CA PHE A 19 -5.68 0.07 -1.92
C PHE A 19 -6.68 0.80 -2.83
N LEU A 20 -6.95 0.29 -4.03
CA LEU A 20 -7.98 0.82 -4.93
C LEU A 20 -9.35 0.91 -4.25
N ASN A 21 -9.72 -0.12 -3.48
CA ASN A 21 -10.97 -0.14 -2.74
C ASN A 21 -11.02 0.92 -1.62
N LEU A 22 -9.87 1.28 -1.02
CA LEU A 22 -9.77 2.28 0.04
C LEU A 22 -9.89 3.74 -0.46
N LYS A 23 -9.24 4.09 -1.58
CA LYS A 23 -9.21 5.48 -2.12
C LYS A 23 -10.39 5.82 -3.03
N GLY A 24 -11.18 4.82 -3.45
CA GLY A 24 -12.38 5.01 -4.26
C GLY A 24 -12.15 4.68 -5.75
N ALA A 25 -13.24 4.30 -6.42
CA ALA A 25 -13.24 3.82 -7.80
C ALA A 25 -12.69 4.86 -8.80
N GLY A 26 -11.86 4.40 -9.74
CA GLY A 26 -11.35 5.21 -10.87
C GLY A 26 -9.92 5.73 -10.72
N LEU A 27 -9.22 5.39 -9.65
CA LEU A 27 -7.80 5.72 -9.48
C LEU A 27 -6.93 4.53 -9.86
N SER A 28 -5.79 4.76 -10.50
CA SER A 28 -4.76 3.74 -10.74
C SER A 28 -3.59 3.94 -9.77
N LEU A 29 -2.78 2.90 -9.56
CA LEU A 29 -1.46 3.05 -8.95
C LEU A 29 -0.52 3.69 -9.98
N SER A 30 0.36 4.57 -9.52
CA SER A 30 1.46 5.09 -10.35
C SER A 30 2.60 4.07 -10.40
N GLY A 31 3.50 4.20 -11.39
CA GLY A 31 4.70 3.36 -11.47
C GLY A 31 5.56 3.38 -10.20
N VAL A 32 5.57 4.50 -9.48
CA VAL A 32 6.28 4.64 -8.18
C VAL A 32 5.60 3.81 -7.09
N ASP A 33 4.27 3.72 -7.11
CA ASP A 33 3.54 2.95 -6.11
C ASP A 33 3.81 1.44 -6.27
N TYR A 34 3.91 0.94 -7.51
CA TYR A 34 4.28 -0.46 -7.76
C TYR A 34 5.73 -0.78 -7.34
N ASP A 35 6.65 0.15 -7.54
CA ASP A 35 8.04 0.02 -7.08
C ASP A 35 8.10 -0.09 -5.55
N LEU A 36 7.28 0.70 -4.84
CA LEU A 36 7.18 0.62 -3.38
C LEU A 36 6.59 -0.70 -2.89
N ILE A 37 5.51 -1.18 -3.51
CA ILE A 37 4.93 -2.50 -3.21
C ILE A 37 5.98 -3.60 -3.38
N SER A 38 6.76 -3.55 -4.47
CA SER A 38 7.82 -4.51 -4.74
C SER A 38 8.95 -4.44 -3.69
N LYS A 39 9.28 -3.24 -3.20
CA LYS A 39 10.27 -3.07 -2.12
C LYS A 39 9.83 -3.70 -0.80
N TRP A 40 8.57 -3.54 -0.41
CA TRP A 40 8.04 -4.17 0.80
C TRP A 40 7.95 -5.69 0.68
N GLU A 41 7.60 -6.21 -0.50
CA GLU A 41 7.68 -7.64 -0.78
C GLU A 41 9.11 -8.16 -0.65
N ALA A 42 10.09 -7.48 -1.25
CA ALA A 42 11.50 -7.84 -1.16
C ALA A 42 12.06 -7.80 0.27
N ARG A 43 11.47 -6.97 1.15
CA ARG A 43 11.74 -6.94 2.59
C ARG A 43 11.10 -8.12 3.35
N GLY A 44 10.27 -8.93 2.69
CA GLY A 44 9.57 -10.06 3.29
C GLY A 44 8.30 -9.68 4.04
N ILE A 45 7.73 -8.49 3.77
CA ILE A 45 6.53 -8.03 4.46
C ILE A 45 5.30 -8.72 3.87
N PRO A 46 4.50 -9.45 4.67
CA PRO A 46 3.31 -10.13 4.16
C PRO A 46 2.23 -9.13 3.71
N ALA A 47 1.51 -9.45 2.64
CA ALA A 47 0.51 -8.57 2.03
C ALA A 47 -0.55 -8.11 3.04
N ARG A 48 -0.96 -9.00 3.94
CA ARG A 48 -1.89 -8.68 5.03
C ARG A 48 -1.35 -7.58 5.96
N GLN A 49 -0.07 -7.61 6.32
CA GLN A 49 0.55 -6.60 7.18
C GLN A 49 0.67 -5.26 6.43
N LEU A 50 1.06 -5.30 5.15
CA LEU A 50 1.12 -4.10 4.32
C LEU A 50 -0.28 -3.49 4.12
N CYS A 51 -1.30 -4.29 3.84
CA CYS A 51 -2.69 -3.84 3.71
C CYS A 51 -3.20 -3.21 5.01
N HIS A 52 -2.89 -3.82 6.17
CA HIS A 52 -3.21 -3.23 7.46
C HIS A 52 -2.53 -1.87 7.64
N ALA A 53 -1.23 -1.79 7.34
CA ALA A 53 -0.46 -0.56 7.47
C ALA A 53 -0.97 0.55 6.54
N ILE A 54 -1.30 0.22 5.29
CA ILE A 54 -1.94 1.13 4.34
C ILE A 54 -3.28 1.61 4.87
N SER A 55 -4.12 0.71 5.37
CA SER A 55 -5.45 1.07 5.91
C SER A 55 -5.34 2.05 7.07
N ALA A 56 -4.45 1.77 8.02
CA ALA A 56 -4.22 2.65 9.16
C ALA A 56 -3.64 4.00 8.74
N SER A 57 -2.66 3.99 7.84
CA SER A 57 -2.06 5.20 7.27
C SER A 57 -3.08 6.08 6.53
N VAL A 58 -3.98 5.46 5.76
CA VAL A 58 -5.07 6.16 5.06
C VAL A 58 -6.06 6.75 6.08
N ALA A 59 -6.40 6.02 7.14
CA ALA A 59 -7.30 6.51 8.19
C ALA A 59 -6.67 7.68 8.97
N GLU A 60 -5.40 7.58 9.34
CA GLU A 60 -4.59 8.65 9.95
C GLU A 60 -4.53 9.88 9.04
N PHE A 61 -4.22 9.69 7.76
CA PHE A 61 -4.15 10.77 6.78
C PHE A 61 -5.50 11.46 6.59
N ARG A 62 -6.58 10.66 6.51
CA ARG A 62 -7.96 11.14 6.45
C ARG A 62 -8.32 11.95 7.70
N HIS A 63 -7.89 11.51 8.88
CA HIS A 63 -8.14 12.21 10.13
C HIS A 63 -7.39 13.55 10.19
N LYS A 64 -6.13 13.59 9.71
CA LYS A 64 -5.28 14.79 9.72
C LYS A 64 -5.65 15.81 8.64
N HIS A 65 -6.05 15.35 7.45
CA HIS A 65 -6.25 16.21 6.27
C HIS A 65 -7.69 16.26 5.76
N GLY A 66 -8.62 15.51 6.35
CA GLY A 66 -10.02 15.44 5.94
C GLY A 66 -10.32 14.40 4.86
N ALA A 67 -11.61 14.03 4.72
CA ALA A 67 -12.09 12.96 3.84
C ALA A 67 -11.81 13.17 2.35
N SER A 68 -11.85 14.41 1.87
CA SER A 68 -11.60 14.74 0.46
C SER A 68 -10.13 14.55 0.05
N SER A 69 -9.22 14.52 1.02
CA SER A 69 -7.77 14.42 0.79
C SER A 69 -7.30 13.02 0.44
N VAL A 70 -8.17 12.01 0.59
CA VAL A 70 -7.88 10.60 0.26
C VAL A 70 -8.07 10.34 -1.25
N HIS A 71 -8.85 11.17 -1.92
CA HIS A 71 -9.07 11.07 -3.37
C HIS A 71 -7.79 11.46 -4.13
N GLY A 72 -7.16 10.51 -4.81
CA GLY A 72 -5.87 10.71 -5.48
C GLY A 72 -4.65 10.52 -4.58
N LEU A 73 -4.81 9.85 -3.43
CA LEU A 73 -3.70 9.49 -2.56
C LEU A 73 -2.81 8.41 -3.20
N SER A 74 -1.50 8.65 -3.22
CA SER A 74 -0.48 7.71 -3.68
C SER A 74 0.21 7.06 -2.48
N LEU A 75 0.70 5.82 -2.64
CA LEU A 75 1.49 5.15 -1.61
C LEU A 75 2.74 5.94 -1.26
N GLY A 76 3.40 6.56 -2.24
CA GLY A 76 4.55 7.44 -1.97
C GLY A 76 4.26 8.61 -1.03
N ARG A 77 3.00 9.07 -0.93
CA ARG A 77 2.62 10.17 -0.03
C ARG A 77 2.40 9.72 1.41
N ILE A 78 2.00 8.46 1.60
CA ILE A 78 1.79 7.84 2.90
C ILE A 78 2.88 6.82 3.26
N GLU A 79 3.92 6.69 2.44
CA GLU A 79 5.02 5.74 2.61
C GLU A 79 5.56 5.79 4.04
N ARG A 80 5.85 7.00 4.53
CA ARG A 80 6.37 7.21 5.88
C ARG A 80 5.40 6.76 6.99
N PHE A 81 4.09 6.89 6.78
CA PHE A 81 3.09 6.40 7.73
C PHE A 81 3.00 4.87 7.70
N ILE A 82 3.12 4.28 6.50
CA ILE A 82 3.13 2.83 6.31
C ILE A 82 4.35 2.23 6.98
N GLU A 83 5.53 2.83 6.81
CA GLU A 83 6.75 2.38 7.46
C GLU A 83 6.67 2.48 8.98
N ASP A 84 6.18 3.60 9.51
CA ASP A 84 6.00 3.80 10.96
C ASP A 84 5.07 2.75 11.57
N GLU A 85 3.98 2.41 10.88
CA GLU A 85 3.04 1.36 11.32
C GLU A 85 3.65 -0.05 11.23
N ILE A 86 4.44 -0.34 10.19
CA ILE A 86 5.15 -1.61 10.05
C ILE A 86 6.20 -1.77 11.17
N GLU A 87 6.97 -0.73 11.45
CA GLU A 87 7.99 -0.71 12.51
C GLU A 87 7.34 -0.75 13.91
N GLY A 88 6.25 -0.01 14.10
CA GLY A 88 5.47 0.01 15.35
C GLY A 88 4.83 -1.34 15.67
N SER A 89 4.36 -2.08 14.66
CA SER A 89 3.77 -3.40 14.83
C SER A 89 4.80 -4.50 15.17
N THR A 90 6.11 -4.21 15.09
CA THR A 90 7.18 -5.17 15.41
C THR A 90 7.68 -5.06 16.86
N ARG A 91 7.14 -4.12 17.66
CA ARG A 91 7.60 -3.79 19.01
C ARG A 91 6.77 -4.39 20.14
#